data_AF-A0A355V1V6-F1
#
_entry.id   AF-A0A355V1V6-F1
#
_cell.length_a   1.000
_cell.length_b   1.000
_cell.length_c   1.000
_cell.angle_alpha   90.00
_cell.angle_beta   90.00
_cell.angle_gamma   90.00
#
_symmetry.space_group_name_H-M   'P 1'
#
loop_
_entity.id
_entity.type
_entity.pdbx_description
1 polymer ?
#
loop_
_entity_poly.entity_id
_entity_poly.type
_entity_poly.pdbx_seq_one_letter_code
_entity_poly.pdbx_strand_id
1 'polypeptide(L)'
;MFTLVTDKSRYFRVKRGQVSEDIEKALGMPVIGEAFAGEIIPIIDIKLTLYTAAVGDTYRSIALKTGADEATLKKINGGKHIYPTCKLFVPCK
;
A
#
# COMPACT_ATOMS: atom_id res chain seq x y z
N MET A 1 9.79 -36.25 -7.77
CA MET A 1 10.67 -35.08 -7.59
C MET A 1 9.86 -34.07 -6.78
N PHE A 2 10.26 -33.76 -5.56
CA PHE A 2 9.50 -32.84 -4.68
C PHE A 2 10.24 -31.51 -4.64
N THR A 3 9.54 -30.41 -4.92
CA THR A 3 10.08 -29.05 -4.76
C THR A 3 9.65 -28.51 -3.41
N LEU A 4 10.63 -28.23 -2.55
CA LEU A 4 10.40 -27.61 -1.24
C LEU A 4 10.11 -26.12 -1.48
N VAL A 5 8.84 -25.74 -1.46
CA VAL A 5 8.42 -24.34 -1.54
C VAL A 5 8.45 -23.78 -0.12
N THR A 6 9.45 -22.96 0.18
CA THR A 6 9.53 -22.25 1.46
C THR A 6 8.52 -21.11 1.50
N ASP A 7 7.94 -20.86 2.66
CA ASP A 7 7.06 -19.71 2.87
C ASP A 7 7.78 -18.39 2.53
N LYS A 8 7.02 -17.45 1.99
CA LYS A 8 7.51 -16.10 1.75
C LYS A 8 7.81 -15.41 3.07
N SER A 9 8.89 -14.61 3.10
CA SER A 9 9.21 -13.78 4.25
C SER A 9 8.03 -12.85 4.56
N ARG A 10 7.63 -12.78 5.84
CA ARG A 10 6.60 -11.85 6.35
C ARG A 10 7.15 -10.45 6.63
N TYR A 11 8.45 -10.24 6.41
CA TYR A 11 9.13 -9.00 6.70
C TYR A 11 9.98 -8.56 5.52
N PHE A 12 10.02 -7.26 5.29
CA PHE A 12 10.88 -6.62 4.32
C PHE A 12 11.90 -5.75 5.05
N ARG A 13 13.19 -6.00 4.80
CA ARG A 13 14.27 -5.17 5.33
C ARG A 13 14.63 -4.08 4.32
N VAL A 14 14.50 -2.83 4.71
CA VAL A 14 14.84 -1.67 3.88
C VAL A 14 16.34 -1.62 3.66
N LYS A 15 16.76 -1.62 2.39
CA LYS A 15 18.17 -1.49 2.01
C LYS A 15 18.59 -0.01 2.01
N ARG A 16 19.90 0.22 2.19
CA ARG A 16 20.46 1.59 2.15
C ARG A 16 20.20 2.22 0.78
N GLY A 17 19.65 3.43 0.78
CA GLY A 17 19.34 4.19 -0.43
C GLY A 17 17.99 3.88 -1.08
N GLN A 18 17.18 2.98 -0.50
CA GLN A 18 15.80 2.79 -0.95
C GLN A 18 14.90 3.91 -0.40
N VAL A 19 14.10 4.50 -1.28
CA VAL A 19 13.09 5.50 -0.92
C VAL A 19 11.76 4.80 -0.69
N SER A 20 10.86 5.40 0.09
CA SER A 20 9.52 4.87 0.37
C SER A 20 8.78 4.48 -0.92
N GLU A 21 8.82 5.32 -1.95
CA GLU A 21 8.15 5.04 -3.24
C GLU A 21 8.66 3.77 -3.94
N ASP A 22 9.96 3.46 -3.84
CA ASP A 22 10.54 2.27 -4.46
C ASP A 22 10.12 1.00 -3.72
N ILE A 23 10.02 1.10 -2.38
CA ILE A 23 9.54 0.02 -1.52
C ILE A 23 8.07 -0.24 -1.80
N GLU A 24 7.26 0.81 -1.92
CA GLU A 24 5.84 0.72 -2.27
C GLU A 24 5.61 0.03 -3.62
N LYS A 25 6.42 0.36 -4.64
CA LYS A 25 6.36 -0.31 -5.95
C LYS A 25 6.77 -1.78 -5.87
N ALA A 26 7.80 -2.10 -5.08
CA ALA A 26 8.30 -3.46 -4.94
C ALA A 26 7.33 -4.38 -4.17
N LEU A 27 6.69 -3.84 -3.14
CA LEU A 27 5.78 -4.59 -2.27
C LEU A 27 4.31 -4.52 -2.70
N GLY A 28 3.93 -3.51 -3.49
CA GLY A 28 2.53 -3.26 -3.86
C GLY A 28 1.67 -2.81 -2.68
N MET A 29 2.28 -2.26 -1.64
CA MET A 29 1.61 -1.82 -0.41
C MET A 29 2.10 -0.44 0.02
N PRO A 30 1.29 0.35 0.73
CA PRO A 30 1.70 1.65 1.25
C PRO A 30 2.76 1.48 2.33
N VAL A 31 3.80 2.32 2.29
CA VAL A 31 4.75 2.46 3.39
C VAL A 31 4.31 3.66 4.22
N ILE A 32 3.86 3.39 5.44
CA ILE A 32 3.34 4.44 6.33
C ILE A 32 4.52 5.14 6.99
N GLY A 33 4.73 6.42 6.67
CA GLY A 33 5.79 7.24 7.27
C GLY A 33 7.06 7.32 6.42
N GLU A 34 8.16 7.71 7.06
CA GLU A 34 9.48 7.76 6.43
C GLU A 34 10.15 6.37 6.50
N ALA A 35 10.71 5.92 5.39
CA ALA A 35 11.46 4.66 5.34
C ALA A 35 12.94 4.91 5.69
N PHE A 36 13.45 4.23 6.70
CA PHE A 36 14.86 4.34 7.11
C PHE A 36 15.68 3.11 6.69
N ALA A 37 16.95 3.32 6.34
CA ALA A 37 17.84 2.22 5.99
C ALA A 37 18.01 1.26 7.18
N GLY A 38 17.70 -0.02 6.96
CA GLY A 38 17.75 -1.05 8.00
C GLY A 38 16.43 -1.28 8.74
N GLU A 39 15.41 -0.48 8.47
CA GLU A 39 14.06 -0.68 9.01
C GLU A 39 13.46 -2.01 8.57
N ILE A 40 12.65 -2.62 9.44
CA ILE A 40 11.93 -3.87 9.19
C ILE A 40 10.45 -3.56 9.06
N ILE A 41 9.93 -3.67 7.84
CA ILE A 41 8.53 -3.42 7.53
C ILE A 41 7.78 -4.77 7.51
N PRO A 42 6.70 -4.93 8.29
CA PRO A 42 5.85 -6.11 8.20
C PRO A 42 5.09 -6.11 6.86
N ILE A 43 5.17 -7.21 6.13
CA ILE A 43 4.40 -7.42 4.91
C ILE A 43 2.98 -7.80 5.30
N ILE A 44 2.03 -6.95 4.91
CA ILE A 44 0.61 -7.23 5.08
C ILE A 44 0.16 -8.01 3.83
N ASP A 45 -0.36 -9.23 4.02
CA ASP A 45 -0.77 -10.12 2.92
C ASP A 45 -2.17 -9.75 2.38
N ILE A 46 -2.42 -8.46 2.19
CA ILE A 46 -3.65 -7.94 1.59
C ILE A 46 -3.33 -7.52 0.16
N LYS A 47 -4.13 -8.01 -0.78
CA LYS A 47 -4.02 -7.63 -2.18
C LYS A 47 -4.58 -6.23 -2.38
N LEU A 48 -3.68 -5.27 -2.54
CA LEU A 48 -4.00 -3.86 -2.80
C LEU A 48 -3.79 -3.53 -4.28
N THR A 49 -4.59 -2.60 -4.80
CA THR A 49 -4.41 -2.00 -6.12
C THR A 49 -4.21 -0.50 -6.01
N LEU A 50 -3.47 0.05 -6.96
CA LEU A 50 -3.26 1.49 -7.09
C LEU A 50 -4.45 2.12 -7.82
N TYR A 51 -5.12 3.04 -7.14
CA TYR A 51 -6.15 3.90 -7.70
C TYR A 51 -5.60 5.32 -7.87
N THR A 52 -5.86 5.94 -9.02
CA THR A 52 -5.50 7.34 -9.27
C THR A 52 -6.73 8.21 -9.07
N ALA A 53 -6.66 9.14 -8.12
CA ALA A 53 -7.78 10.02 -7.79
C ALA A 53 -8.11 11.00 -8.92
N ALA A 54 -9.40 11.09 -9.24
CA ALA A 54 -9.94 12.08 -10.17
C ALA A 54 -10.30 13.38 -9.46
N VAL A 55 -10.65 14.41 -10.23
CA VAL A 55 -11.15 15.68 -9.68
C VAL A 55 -12.46 15.45 -8.94
N GLY A 56 -12.54 15.92 -7.70
CA GLY A 56 -13.71 15.75 -6.84
C GLY A 56 -13.81 14.39 -6.14
N ASP A 57 -12.83 13.50 -6.30
CA ASP A 57 -12.80 12.26 -5.52
C ASP A 57 -12.57 12.55 -4.03
N THR A 58 -13.32 11.82 -3.21
CA THR A 58 -13.23 11.83 -1.75
C THR A 58 -13.08 10.39 -1.26
N TYR A 59 -12.69 10.22 0.01
CA TYR A 59 -12.57 8.88 0.60
C TYR A 59 -13.89 8.12 0.47
N ARG A 60 -15.01 8.82 0.69
CA ARG A 60 -16.36 8.28 0.51
C ARG A 60 -16.66 7.86 -0.92
N SER A 61 -16.34 8.68 -1.92
CA SER A 61 -16.61 8.32 -3.33
C SER A 61 -15.75 7.15 -3.80
N ILE A 62 -14.49 7.10 -3.38
CA ILE A 62 -13.57 6.01 -3.73
C ILE A 62 -14.02 4.71 -3.05
N ALA A 63 -14.37 4.77 -1.77
CA ALA A 63 -14.90 3.63 -1.01
C ALA A 63 -16.15 3.03 -1.67
N LEU A 64 -17.09 3.87 -2.15
CA LEU A 64 -18.26 3.41 -2.90
C LEU A 64 -17.89 2.74 -4.23
N LYS A 65 -16.93 3.30 -4.97
CA LYS A 65 -16.48 2.73 -6.26
C LYS A 65 -15.80 1.38 -6.09
N THR A 66 -15.02 1.21 -5.03
CA THR A 66 -14.22 0.00 -4.80
C THR A 66 -14.91 -1.00 -3.87
N GLY A 67 -16.03 -0.62 -3.27
CA GLY A 67 -16.76 -1.44 -2.31
C GLY A 67 -16.00 -1.65 -0.99
N ALA A 68 -15.03 -0.79 -0.69
CA ALA A 68 -14.26 -0.78 0.55
C ALA A 68 -14.93 0.12 1.61
N ASP A 69 -14.54 -0.02 2.87
CA ASP A 69 -14.98 0.89 3.93
C ASP A 69 -14.12 2.16 3.98
N GLU A 70 -14.74 3.32 4.20
CA GLU A 70 -14.06 4.62 4.20
C GLU A 70 -12.97 4.69 5.28
N ALA A 71 -13.26 4.19 6.49
CA ALA A 71 -12.31 4.23 7.60
C ALA A 71 -11.13 3.30 7.32
N THR A 72 -11.36 2.13 6.72
CA THR A 72 -10.28 1.24 6.29
C THR A 72 -9.40 1.87 5.21
N LEU A 73 -9.99 2.50 4.20
CA LEU A 73 -9.26 3.16 3.11
C LEU A 73 -8.35 4.27 3.65
N LYS A 74 -8.87 5.06 4.58
CA LYS A 74 -8.13 6.14 5.23
C LYS A 74 -6.98 5.62 6.09
N LYS A 75 -7.18 4.53 6.82
CA LYS A 75 -6.12 3.88 7.62
C LYS A 75 -5.00 3.32 6.75
N ILE A 76 -5.35 2.60 5.67
CA ILE A 76 -4.37 2.01 4.75
C ILE A 76 -3.46 3.09 4.14
N ASN A 77 -4.05 4.22 3.75
CA ASN A 77 -3.31 5.33 3.12
C ASN A 77 -2.74 6.35 4.13
N GLY A 78 -2.70 6.02 5.43
CA GLY A 78 -2.13 6.90 6.46
C GLY A 78 -2.83 8.27 6.58
N GLY A 79 -4.09 8.38 6.17
CA GLY A 79 -4.84 9.64 6.22
C GLY A 79 -4.43 10.69 5.20
N LYS A 80 -3.68 10.31 4.15
CA LYS A 80 -3.22 11.20 3.07
C LYS A 80 -4.37 12.05 2.49
N HIS A 81 -4.12 13.33 2.23
CA HIS A 81 -5.13 14.17 1.56
C HIS A 81 -5.37 13.71 0.12
N ILE A 82 -6.62 13.74 -0.32
CA ILE A 82 -6.99 13.38 -1.70
C ILE A 82 -6.96 14.64 -2.54
N TYR A 83 -6.16 14.61 -3.58
CA TYR A 83 -6.08 15.62 -4.63
C TYR A 83 -6.04 14.93 -6.00
N PRO A 84 -6.39 15.63 -7.09
CA PRO A 84 -6.35 15.05 -8.42
C PRO A 84 -4.96 14.47 -8.73
N THR A 85 -4.89 13.34 -9.41
CA THR A 85 -3.65 12.58 -9.73
C THR A 85 -2.95 11.88 -8.56
N CYS A 86 -3.45 12.04 -7.32
CA CYS A 86 -2.91 11.31 -6.17
C CYS A 86 -3.12 9.80 -6.34
N LYS A 87 -2.06 9.03 -6.09
CA LYS A 87 -2.12 7.57 -6.02
C LYS A 87 -2.49 7.11 -4.61
N LEU A 88 -3.46 6.22 -4.53
CA LEU A 88 -3.97 5.62 -3.31
C LEU A 88 -3.99 4.10 -3.45
N PHE A 89 -3.71 3.40 -2.37
CA PHE A 89 -3.84 1.96 -2.28
C PHE A 89 -5.25 1.60 -1.82
N VAL A 90 -5.89 0.71 -2.57
CA VAL A 90 -7.27 0.30 -2.36
C VAL A 90 -7.34 -1.22 -2.33
N PRO A 91 -8.04 -1.84 -1.35
CA PRO A 91 -8.21 -3.29 -1.32
C PRO A 91 -8.97 -3.78 -2.55
N CYS A 92 -8.45 -4.83 -3.19
CA CYS A 92 -9.23 -5.62 -4.12
C CYS A 92 -10.18 -6.52 -3.34
N LYS A 93 -11.46 -6.56 -3.73
CA LYS A 93 -12.32 -7.71 -3.43
C LYS A 93 -12.06 -8.83 -4.42
#